data_AF-A0A821IKW2-F1
#
_entry.id   AF-A0A821IKW2-F1
#
_cell.length_a   1.000
_cell.length_b   1.000
_cell.length_c   1.000
_cell.angle_alpha   90.00
_cell.angle_beta   90.00
_cell.angle_gamma   90.00
#
_symmetry.space_group_name_H-M   'P 1'
#
loop_
_entity.id
_entity.type
_entity.pdbx_description
1 polymer ?
#
loop_
_entity_poly.entity_id
_entity_poly.type
_entity_poly.pdbx_seq_one_letter_code
_entity_poly.pdbx_strand_id
1 'polypeptide(L)'
;MSRIMKSSFSWPEATLLHQQKQQHDKEEFSSILSSSSLSNSSTMEHIYEQASLVFGLRWDETIGSLFVRVISAQNLFVRRHHRNPTLIDSYVRIELISTENDSVQESYQSMRTHIVKKDTHPIFDELFEFSNIRQINNSNKLSFLFTVLTYDTFTRDEILGEVIFSIILPDGITQNALGSNEIIFTQGITPRHRQLSNQQLGQMLISLCYQPIDSTITLIVLKASNLPRIGATRLINPYFKIYMFYKGQRIIKKRSTIQRSTQCPVYNECF
;
A
#
# COMPACT_ATOMS: atom_id res chain seq x y z
N MET A 1 34.76 -72.04 29.68
CA MET A 1 35.56 -71.57 28.53
C MET A 1 34.61 -71.18 27.39
N SER A 2 34.50 -69.87 27.15
CA SER A 2 34.13 -69.11 25.93
C SER A 2 33.87 -69.90 24.62
N ARG A 3 32.74 -69.61 23.92
CA ARG A 3 32.71 -68.73 22.72
C ARG A 3 31.27 -68.54 22.18
N ILE A 4 30.77 -67.31 22.15
CA ILE A 4 29.58 -66.91 21.36
C ILE A 4 30.10 -66.11 20.15
N MET A 5 29.82 -66.58 18.94
CA MET A 5 30.06 -65.81 17.71
C MET A 5 28.94 -64.77 17.53
N LYS A 6 29.32 -63.49 17.47
CA LYS A 6 28.47 -62.39 16.99
C LYS A 6 28.66 -62.27 15.48
N SER A 7 27.61 -62.46 14.70
CA SER A 7 27.57 -62.04 13.29
C SER A 7 27.12 -60.58 13.20
N SER A 8 28.01 -59.72 12.74
CA SER A 8 27.73 -58.32 12.39
C SER A 8 26.97 -58.26 11.07
N PHE A 9 25.71 -57.83 11.11
CA PHE A 9 24.93 -57.48 9.92
C PHE A 9 24.91 -55.96 9.78
N SER A 10 25.76 -55.42 8.90
CA SER A 10 25.76 -54.00 8.52
C SER A 10 24.81 -53.79 7.34
N TRP A 11 24.00 -52.73 7.39
CA TRP A 11 23.10 -52.32 6.31
C TRP A 11 23.72 -51.15 5.51
N PRO A 12 24.14 -51.34 4.24
CA PRO A 12 24.59 -50.25 3.37
C PRO A 12 23.46 -49.64 2.52
N GLU A 13 22.31 -50.30 2.39
CA GLU A 13 21.25 -49.92 1.44
C GLU A 13 20.34 -48.76 1.90
N ALA A 14 20.14 -48.58 3.21
CA ALA A 14 19.28 -47.51 3.73
C ALA A 14 19.89 -46.10 3.52
N THR A 15 21.22 -46.00 3.48
CA THR A 15 21.93 -44.74 3.26
C THR A 15 21.89 -44.30 1.79
N LEU A 16 21.95 -45.26 0.86
CA LEU A 16 21.86 -45.00 -0.59
C LEU A 16 20.47 -44.52 -1.01
N LEU A 17 19.40 -45.11 -0.44
CA LEU A 17 18.03 -44.67 -0.70
C LEU A 17 17.75 -43.26 -0.15
N HIS A 18 18.37 -42.89 0.98
CA HIS A 18 18.25 -41.54 1.53
C HIS A 18 19.02 -40.49 0.71
N GLN A 19 20.17 -40.88 0.15
CA GLN A 19 20.95 -40.02 -0.75
C GLN A 19 20.28 -39.83 -2.12
N GLN A 20 19.70 -40.89 -2.69
CA GLN A 20 18.96 -40.81 -3.96
C GLN A 20 17.67 -39.98 -3.83
N LYS A 21 16.97 -40.07 -2.68
CA LYS A 21 15.80 -39.23 -2.42
C LYS A 21 16.16 -37.75 -2.29
N GLN A 22 17.28 -37.44 -1.62
CA GLN A 22 17.78 -36.06 -1.52
C GLN A 22 18.31 -35.49 -2.85
N GLN A 23 18.78 -36.33 -3.77
CA GLN A 23 19.17 -35.91 -5.13
C GLN A 23 17.96 -35.68 -6.03
N HIS A 24 16.97 -36.58 -5.98
CA HIS A 24 15.71 -36.40 -6.70
C HIS A 24 14.95 -35.15 -6.24
N ASP A 25 14.89 -34.89 -4.92
CA ASP A 25 14.25 -33.69 -4.36
C ASP A 25 15.02 -32.40 -4.73
N LYS A 26 16.35 -32.47 -4.92
CA LYS A 26 17.17 -31.32 -5.40
C LYS A 26 17.00 -31.05 -6.89
N GLU A 27 16.84 -32.09 -7.71
CA GLU A 27 16.56 -31.97 -9.15
C GLU A 27 15.12 -31.51 -9.42
N GLU A 28 14.17 -31.91 -8.57
CA GLU A 28 12.80 -31.39 -8.59
C GLU A 28 12.78 -29.90 -8.17
N PHE A 29 13.60 -29.51 -7.17
CA PHE A 29 13.72 -28.11 -6.75
C PHE A 29 14.38 -27.21 -7.81
N SER A 30 15.34 -27.71 -8.60
CA SER A 30 16.00 -26.95 -9.68
C SER A 30 15.16 -26.87 -10.97
N SER A 31 14.33 -27.88 -11.25
CA SER A 31 13.35 -27.84 -12.34
C SER A 31 12.15 -26.93 -12.05
N ILE A 32 11.76 -26.78 -10.77
CA ILE A 32 10.76 -25.78 -10.34
C ILE A 32 11.32 -24.34 -10.48
N LEU A 33 12.61 -24.12 -10.21
CA LEU A 33 13.25 -22.81 -10.38
C LEU A 33 13.37 -22.41 -11.86
N SER A 34 13.64 -23.36 -12.75
CA SER A 34 13.77 -23.11 -14.20
C SER A 34 12.43 -23.01 -14.95
N SER A 35 11.34 -23.52 -14.37
CA SER A 35 9.97 -23.33 -14.88
C SER A 35 9.25 -22.12 -14.28
N SER A 36 9.89 -21.40 -13.34
CA SER A 36 9.34 -20.20 -12.69
C SER A 36 9.74 -18.87 -13.34
N SER A 37 10.36 -18.92 -14.53
CA SER A 37 10.43 -17.77 -15.42
C SER A 37 9.23 -17.79 -16.38
N LEU A 38 8.53 -16.66 -16.41
CA LEU A 38 7.38 -16.27 -17.23
C LEU A 38 5.99 -16.27 -16.56
N SER A 39 5.61 -15.02 -16.26
CA SER A 39 4.30 -14.40 -16.47
C SER A 39 3.12 -14.83 -15.59
N ASN A 40 3.04 -14.25 -14.39
CA ASN A 40 1.75 -13.86 -13.79
C ASN A 40 1.79 -12.51 -13.04
N SER A 41 2.97 -11.87 -12.94
CA SER A 41 3.10 -10.55 -12.30
C SER A 41 2.71 -9.39 -13.22
N SER A 42 3.04 -9.48 -14.51
CA SER A 42 2.84 -8.38 -15.47
C SER A 42 1.36 -8.10 -15.76
N THR A 43 0.54 -9.13 -15.96
CA THR A 43 -0.88 -8.98 -16.30
C THR A 43 -1.72 -8.32 -15.20
N MET A 44 -1.36 -8.52 -13.93
CA MET A 44 -2.09 -7.95 -12.78
C MET A 44 -1.65 -6.52 -12.43
N GLU A 45 -0.41 -6.13 -12.70
CA GLU A 45 0.06 -4.75 -12.50
C GLU A 45 -0.57 -3.79 -13.52
N HIS A 46 -0.80 -4.25 -14.76
CA HIS A 46 -1.46 -3.47 -15.81
C HIS A 46 -2.92 -3.10 -15.51
N ILE A 47 -3.64 -3.85 -14.67
CA ILE A 47 -5.05 -3.54 -14.35
C ILE A 47 -5.15 -2.25 -13.52
N TYR A 48 -4.17 -1.96 -12.67
CA TYR A 48 -4.12 -0.71 -11.92
C TYR A 48 -3.72 0.49 -12.78
N GLU A 49 -3.13 0.29 -13.96
CA GLU A 49 -2.77 1.36 -14.89
C GLU A 49 -3.99 2.00 -15.57
N GLN A 50 -5.18 1.42 -15.40
CA GLN A 50 -6.41 1.88 -16.04
C GLN A 50 -7.39 2.61 -15.09
N ALA A 51 -7.12 2.64 -13.78
CA ALA A 51 -7.99 3.31 -12.83
C ALA A 51 -7.80 4.83 -12.92
N SER A 52 -8.89 5.58 -13.06
CA SER A 52 -8.84 7.03 -13.23
C SER A 52 -9.93 7.73 -12.42
N LEU A 53 -9.64 8.98 -12.03
CA LEU A 53 -10.57 9.90 -11.40
C LEU A 53 -10.82 11.08 -12.35
N VAL A 54 -12.09 11.38 -12.58
CA VAL A 54 -12.55 12.53 -13.36
C VAL A 54 -13.10 13.59 -12.41
N PHE A 55 -12.57 14.80 -12.48
CA PHE A 55 -12.99 15.91 -11.63
C PHE A 55 -12.90 17.24 -12.37
N GLY A 56 -13.75 18.19 -12.02
CA GLY A 56 -13.79 19.54 -12.55
C GLY A 56 -13.28 20.56 -11.54
N LEU A 57 -12.63 21.61 -12.02
CA LEU A 57 -12.24 22.76 -11.22
C LEU A 57 -12.77 24.06 -11.84
N ARG A 58 -13.28 24.95 -11.00
CA ARG A 58 -13.76 26.27 -11.39
C ARG A 58 -13.37 27.28 -10.33
N TRP A 59 -12.62 28.31 -10.73
CA TRP A 59 -12.32 29.42 -9.84
C TRP A 59 -13.35 30.52 -10.02
N ASP A 60 -13.92 31.00 -8.92
CA ASP A 60 -14.81 32.15 -8.92
C ASP A 60 -14.12 33.32 -8.23
N GLU A 61 -13.60 34.26 -9.03
CA GLU A 61 -12.89 35.42 -8.53
C GLU A 61 -13.80 36.38 -7.76
N THR A 62 -15.10 36.41 -8.07
CA THR A 62 -16.03 37.36 -7.46
C THR A 62 -16.25 37.08 -5.98
N ILE A 63 -16.30 35.80 -5.61
CA ILE A 63 -16.46 35.35 -4.22
C ILE A 63 -15.17 34.82 -3.60
N GLY A 64 -14.11 34.61 -4.39
CA GLY A 64 -12.82 34.12 -3.91
C GLY A 64 -12.84 32.66 -3.48
N SER A 65 -13.68 31.85 -4.13
CA SER A 65 -13.87 30.42 -3.84
C SER A 65 -13.45 29.56 -5.03
N LEU A 66 -12.81 28.42 -4.74
CA LEU A 66 -12.59 27.36 -5.71
C LEU A 66 -13.69 26.31 -5.57
N PHE A 67 -14.32 25.97 -6.69
CA PHE A 67 -15.24 24.86 -6.77
C PHE A 67 -14.52 23.64 -7.34
N VAL A 68 -14.65 22.52 -6.63
CA VAL A 68 -14.12 21.22 -7.03
C VAL A 68 -15.30 20.28 -7.24
N ARG A 69 -15.51 19.84 -8.47
CA ARG A 69 -16.54 18.85 -8.81
C ARG A 69 -15.91 17.47 -8.89
N VAL A 70 -16.27 16.54 -8.04
CA VAL A 70 -15.87 15.13 -8.21
C VAL A 70 -16.94 14.46 -9.06
N ILE A 71 -16.57 14.10 -10.29
CA ILE A 71 -17.54 13.67 -11.32
C ILE A 71 -17.70 12.15 -11.27
N SER A 72 -16.63 11.40 -11.53
CA SER A 72 -16.67 9.93 -11.57
C SER A 72 -15.29 9.33 -11.37
N ALA A 73 -15.27 8.03 -11.07
CA ALA A 73 -14.05 7.23 -11.18
C ALA A 73 -14.29 6.03 -12.09
N GLN A 74 -13.23 5.48 -12.67
CA GLN A 74 -13.30 4.37 -13.60
C GLN A 74 -12.37 3.24 -13.17
N ASN A 75 -12.78 2.00 -13.47
CA ASN A 75 -11.98 0.80 -13.27
C ASN A 75 -11.48 0.64 -11.82
N LEU A 76 -12.35 0.94 -10.84
CA LEU A 76 -12.04 0.74 -9.44
C LEU A 76 -12.10 -0.75 -9.09
N PHE A 77 -11.00 -1.29 -8.56
CA PHE A 77 -10.92 -2.70 -8.16
C PHE A 77 -10.27 -2.87 -6.78
N VAL A 78 -10.81 -3.78 -5.97
CA VAL A 78 -10.22 -4.20 -4.70
C VAL A 78 -9.45 -5.50 -4.90
N ARG A 79 -8.23 -5.56 -4.35
CA ARG A 79 -7.44 -6.79 -4.31
C ARG A 79 -8.04 -7.76 -3.29
N ARG A 80 -8.84 -8.74 -3.73
CA ARG A 80 -9.16 -9.91 -2.92
C ARG A 80 -8.57 -11.15 -3.58
N HIS A 81 -7.70 -11.86 -2.86
CA HIS A 81 -7.09 -13.10 -3.35
C HIS A 81 -8.18 -14.06 -3.87
N HIS A 82 -8.01 -14.52 -5.11
CA HIS A 82 -8.83 -15.54 -5.79
C HIS A 82 -10.33 -15.23 -5.95
N ARG A 83 -10.72 -13.99 -6.28
CA ARG A 83 -12.09 -13.70 -6.71
C ARG A 83 -12.14 -12.81 -7.94
N ASN A 84 -13.18 -12.99 -8.75
CA ASN A 84 -13.61 -12.05 -9.79
C ASN A 84 -13.71 -10.63 -9.21
N PRO A 85 -13.58 -9.57 -10.03
CA PRO A 85 -13.75 -8.19 -9.58
C PRO A 85 -15.05 -8.07 -8.78
N THR A 86 -14.93 -7.79 -7.48
CA THR A 86 -16.08 -7.63 -6.61
C THR A 86 -16.58 -6.21 -6.77
N LEU A 87 -17.90 -6.06 -6.96
CA LEU A 87 -18.58 -4.79 -6.83
C LEU A 87 -18.26 -4.18 -5.45
N ILE A 88 -17.97 -2.87 -5.44
CA ILE A 88 -17.49 -2.15 -4.26
C ILE A 88 -18.36 -0.95 -3.98
N ASP A 89 -18.53 -0.65 -2.71
CA ASP A 89 -19.08 0.62 -2.27
C ASP A 89 -17.90 1.58 -2.14
N SER A 90 -17.96 2.75 -2.77
CA SER A 90 -16.83 3.67 -2.85
C SER A 90 -17.25 5.12 -2.67
N TYR A 91 -16.29 5.93 -2.23
CA TYR A 91 -16.41 7.39 -2.12
C TYR A 91 -15.03 8.03 -2.26
N VAL A 92 -15.01 9.34 -2.52
CA VAL A 92 -13.78 10.11 -2.65
C VAL A 92 -13.71 11.13 -1.51
N ARG A 93 -12.58 11.15 -0.81
CA ARG A 93 -12.22 12.22 0.13
C ARG A 93 -11.31 13.21 -0.56
N ILE A 94 -11.56 14.50 -0.39
CA ILE A 94 -10.83 15.60 -1.00
C ILE A 94 -10.22 16.43 0.13
N GLU A 95 -8.91 16.61 0.11
CA GLU A 95 -8.17 17.35 1.12
C GLU A 95 -7.37 18.46 0.44
N LEU A 96 -7.58 19.71 0.86
CA LEU A 96 -6.69 20.82 0.50
C LEU A 96 -5.43 20.72 1.35
N ILE A 97 -4.29 20.54 0.72
CA ILE A 97 -3.02 20.25 1.40
C ILE A 97 -1.92 21.27 1.07
N SER A 98 -0.99 21.45 2.01
CA SER A 98 0.31 22.04 1.74
C SER A 98 1.33 20.94 1.40
N THR A 99 2.08 21.17 0.32
CA THR A 99 3.13 20.26 -0.15
C THR A 99 4.48 20.97 -0.07
N GLU A 100 5.42 20.42 0.69
CA GLU A 100 6.83 20.84 0.70
C GLU A 100 7.69 19.62 0.31
N ASN A 101 8.57 19.77 -0.68
CA ASN A 101 9.39 18.67 -1.22
C ASN A 101 8.57 17.40 -1.57
N ASP A 102 7.45 17.58 -2.28
CA ASP A 102 6.49 16.52 -2.68
C ASP A 102 5.89 15.69 -1.53
N SER A 103 6.10 16.11 -0.28
CA SER A 103 5.51 15.50 0.90
C SER A 103 4.35 16.34 1.43
N VAL A 104 3.23 15.67 1.71
CA VAL A 104 2.05 16.29 2.33
C VAL A 104 2.38 16.64 3.78
N GLN A 105 2.36 17.93 4.14
CA GLN A 105 2.62 18.37 5.52
C GLN A 105 1.34 18.58 6.32
N GLU A 106 0.44 19.40 5.79
CA GLU A 106 -0.77 19.84 6.50
C GLU A 106 -1.99 19.75 5.58
N SER A 107 -3.14 19.38 6.16
CA SER A 107 -4.46 19.41 5.51
C SER A 107 -5.30 20.50 6.15
N TYR A 108 -5.83 21.41 5.33
CA TYR A 108 -6.56 22.59 5.80
C TYR A 108 -8.08 22.36 5.81
N GLN A 109 -8.62 21.76 4.75
CA GLN A 109 -10.05 21.47 4.62
C GLN A 109 -10.22 20.08 4.01
N SER A 110 -11.10 19.26 4.62
CA SER A 110 -11.39 17.89 4.20
C SER A 110 -12.88 17.74 3.97
N MET A 111 -13.25 17.26 2.77
CA MET A 111 -14.63 16.98 2.38
C MET A 111 -14.70 15.60 1.73
N ARG A 112 -15.90 15.02 1.61
CA ARG A 112 -16.09 13.71 0.99
C ARG A 112 -17.38 13.65 0.20
N THR A 113 -17.38 12.84 -0.85
CA THR A 113 -18.58 12.49 -1.61
C THR A 113 -19.50 11.58 -0.80
N HIS A 114 -20.74 11.46 -1.27
CA HIS A 114 -21.61 10.36 -0.96
C HIS A 114 -21.00 9.02 -1.41
N ILE A 115 -21.54 7.94 -0.85
CA ILE A 115 -21.10 6.59 -1.14
C ILE A 115 -21.92 6.05 -2.31
N VAL A 116 -21.24 5.68 -3.39
CA VAL A 116 -21.83 4.95 -4.51
C VAL A 116 -21.63 3.46 -4.25
N LYS A 117 -22.73 2.70 -4.27
CA LYS A 117 -22.71 1.28 -3.89
C LYS A 117 -22.54 0.37 -5.08
N LYS A 118 -21.77 -0.69 -4.90
CA LYS A 118 -21.62 -1.83 -5.81
C LYS A 118 -21.31 -1.42 -7.26
N ASP A 119 -20.40 -0.47 -7.45
CA ASP A 119 -20.05 0.02 -8.79
C ASP A 119 -18.53 0.18 -8.92
N THR A 120 -17.96 -0.32 -10.02
CA THR A 120 -16.55 -0.17 -10.37
C THR A 120 -16.29 1.10 -11.18
N HIS A 121 -17.35 1.78 -11.62
CA HIS A 121 -17.33 3.02 -12.39
C HIS A 121 -18.26 4.07 -11.75
N PRO A 122 -18.08 4.38 -10.46
CA PRO A 122 -19.02 5.21 -9.72
C PRO A 122 -19.11 6.63 -10.30
N ILE A 123 -20.33 7.15 -10.40
CA ILE A 123 -20.63 8.54 -10.70
C ILE A 123 -21.01 9.24 -9.40
N PHE A 124 -20.18 10.17 -8.95
CA PHE A 124 -20.38 10.93 -7.73
C PHE A 124 -21.14 12.24 -8.01
N ASP A 125 -20.73 12.93 -9.07
CA ASP A 125 -21.28 14.21 -9.53
C ASP A 125 -21.56 15.25 -8.42
N GLU A 126 -20.59 15.46 -7.53
CA GLU A 126 -20.72 16.35 -6.38
C GLU A 126 -19.80 17.56 -6.48
N LEU A 127 -20.34 18.73 -6.15
CA LEU A 127 -19.64 20.01 -6.17
C LEU A 127 -19.29 20.45 -4.74
N PHE A 128 -18.01 20.74 -4.50
CA PHE A 128 -17.49 21.19 -3.22
C PHE A 128 -16.95 22.62 -3.34
N GLU A 129 -17.25 23.46 -2.35
CA GLU A 129 -16.72 24.82 -2.27
C GLU A 129 -15.57 24.89 -1.26
N PHE A 130 -14.42 25.36 -1.72
CA PHE A 130 -13.28 25.73 -0.90
C PHE A 130 -13.17 27.26 -0.88
N SER A 131 -13.66 27.88 0.20
CA SER A 131 -13.59 29.32 0.42
C SER A 131 -12.34 29.69 1.23
N ASN A 132 -12.02 30.98 1.35
CA ASN A 132 -10.88 31.51 2.15
C ASN A 132 -9.49 30.99 1.75
N ILE A 133 -9.33 30.49 0.51
CA ILE A 133 -8.09 29.85 0.08
C ILE A 133 -6.88 30.79 0.15
N ARG A 134 -7.06 32.06 -0.21
CA ARG A 134 -5.99 33.08 -0.17
C ARG A 134 -5.52 33.44 1.24
N GLN A 135 -6.30 33.13 2.28
CA GLN A 135 -5.90 33.32 3.68
C GLN A 135 -5.10 32.12 4.21
N ILE A 136 -5.43 30.94 3.69
CA ILE A 136 -4.84 29.66 4.12
C ILE A 136 -3.47 29.45 3.47
N ASN A 137 -3.29 29.96 2.25
CA ASN A 137 -2.04 29.80 1.51
C ASN A 137 -1.58 31.14 0.93
N ASN A 138 -0.43 31.62 1.42
CA ASN A 138 0.22 32.83 0.91
C ASN A 138 0.77 32.63 -0.51
N SER A 139 0.96 31.38 -0.94
CA SER A 139 1.33 31.06 -2.31
C SER A 139 0.07 30.85 -3.16
N ASN A 140 0.13 31.28 -4.42
CA ASN A 140 -0.94 31.01 -5.38
C ASN A 140 -1.01 29.53 -5.78
N LYS A 141 -0.09 28.67 -5.31
CA LYS A 141 -0.07 27.24 -5.61
C LYS A 141 -0.90 26.47 -4.58
N LEU A 142 -1.97 25.83 -5.04
CA LEU A 142 -2.79 24.93 -4.24
C LEU A 142 -2.53 23.49 -4.62
N SER A 143 -2.57 22.60 -3.65
CA SER A 143 -2.46 21.17 -3.87
C SER A 143 -3.67 20.46 -3.25
N PHE A 144 -4.30 19.57 -3.99
CA PHE A 144 -5.40 18.74 -3.55
C PHE A 144 -4.95 17.28 -3.49
N LEU A 145 -5.35 16.58 -2.44
CA LEU A 145 -5.26 15.14 -2.33
C LEU A 145 -6.66 14.55 -2.44
N PHE A 146 -6.91 13.83 -3.53
CA PHE A 146 -8.08 13.00 -3.68
C PHE A 146 -7.71 11.59 -3.22
N THR A 147 -8.32 11.11 -2.16
CA THR A 147 -8.22 9.73 -1.71
C THR A 147 -9.47 8.98 -2.14
N VAL A 148 -9.32 7.91 -2.93
CA VAL A 148 -10.43 7.01 -3.31
C VAL A 148 -10.49 5.87 -2.32
N LEU A 149 -11.62 5.71 -1.64
CA LEU A 149 -11.81 4.71 -0.58
C LEU A 149 -12.95 3.76 -0.89
N THR A 150 -12.84 2.56 -0.35
CA THR A 150 -13.97 1.65 -0.16
C THR A 150 -14.73 2.00 1.10
N TYR A 151 -16.03 1.71 1.12
CA TYR A 151 -16.86 1.80 2.30
C TYR A 151 -17.31 0.39 2.74
N ASP A 152 -17.18 0.10 4.03
CA ASP A 152 -17.75 -1.10 4.65
C ASP A 152 -18.33 -0.74 6.02
N THR A 153 -19.54 -1.25 6.31
CA THR A 153 -20.21 -1.03 7.59
C THR A 153 -19.48 -1.66 8.77
N PHE A 154 -18.76 -2.77 8.55
CA PHE A 154 -18.17 -3.57 9.64
C PHE A 154 -16.65 -3.53 9.70
N THR A 155 -15.99 -3.11 8.62
CA THR A 155 -14.54 -3.03 8.56
C THR A 155 -14.08 -1.60 8.33
N ARG A 156 -12.76 -1.38 8.39
CA ARG A 156 -12.20 -0.05 8.11
C ARG A 156 -12.14 0.16 6.61
N ASP A 157 -12.57 1.33 6.18
CA ASP A 157 -12.43 1.81 4.80
C ASP A 157 -11.00 1.60 4.29
N GLU A 158 -10.90 0.85 3.20
CA GLU A 158 -9.63 0.58 2.53
C GLU A 158 -9.38 1.61 1.43
N ILE A 159 -8.15 2.12 1.35
CA ILE A 159 -7.76 3.11 0.35
C ILE A 159 -7.36 2.38 -0.93
N LEU A 160 -8.09 2.66 -2.01
CA LEU A 160 -7.83 2.12 -3.34
C LEU A 160 -6.64 2.81 -3.99
N GLY A 161 -6.56 4.13 -3.82
CA GLY A 161 -5.47 4.94 -4.30
C GLY A 161 -5.72 6.43 -4.12
N GLU A 162 -4.76 7.21 -4.58
CA GLU A 162 -4.65 8.64 -4.34
C GLU A 162 -4.31 9.37 -5.65
N VAL A 163 -4.81 10.60 -5.79
CA VAL A 163 -4.44 11.56 -6.83
C VAL A 163 -4.03 12.84 -6.13
N ILE A 164 -2.79 13.28 -6.38
CA ILE A 164 -2.32 14.60 -5.96
C ILE A 164 -2.41 15.50 -7.18
N PHE A 165 -3.10 16.62 -7.05
CA PHE A 165 -3.27 17.58 -8.13
C PHE A 165 -2.96 18.99 -7.64
N SER A 166 -2.01 19.66 -8.30
CA SER A 166 -1.65 21.04 -7.97
C SER A 166 -2.13 22.00 -9.04
N ILE A 167 -2.67 23.14 -8.62
CA ILE A 167 -3.04 24.26 -9.49
C ILE A 167 -2.38 25.54 -9.01
N ILE A 168 -2.13 26.46 -9.93
CA ILE A 168 -1.74 27.82 -9.61
C ILE A 168 -2.98 28.69 -9.86
N LEU A 169 -3.45 29.38 -8.83
CA LEU A 169 -4.55 30.32 -8.96
C LEU A 169 -4.13 31.53 -9.80
N PRO A 170 -5.03 32.08 -10.63
CA PRO A 170 -4.79 33.35 -11.31
C PRO A 170 -4.45 34.45 -10.29
N ASP A 171 -3.39 35.18 -10.58
CA ASP A 171 -2.86 36.27 -9.78
C ASP A 171 -3.48 37.64 -10.14
N GLY A 172 -4.57 37.65 -10.92
CA GLY A 172 -5.26 38.85 -11.39
C GLY A 172 -4.54 39.59 -12.52
N ILE A 173 -3.32 39.18 -12.90
CA ILE A 173 -2.50 39.82 -13.94
C ILE A 173 -2.47 38.98 -15.23
N THR A 174 -2.59 37.66 -15.10
CA THR A 174 -2.60 36.71 -16.22
C THR A 174 -4.00 36.10 -16.42
N GLN A 175 -4.70 36.48 -17.49
CA GLN A 175 -6.08 36.05 -17.79
C GLN A 175 -6.23 34.57 -18.22
N ASN A 176 -5.19 33.75 -18.12
CA ASN A 176 -5.19 32.40 -18.67
C ASN A 176 -4.69 31.39 -17.63
N ALA A 177 -5.61 30.70 -16.93
CA ALA A 177 -5.44 29.28 -16.58
C ALA A 177 -6.71 28.64 -15.96
N LEU A 178 -7.54 29.38 -15.23
CA LEU A 178 -8.84 28.93 -14.71
C LEU A 178 -9.79 30.14 -14.79
N GLY A 179 -10.53 30.25 -15.89
CA GLY A 179 -11.60 31.24 -16.00
C GLY A 179 -12.80 30.88 -15.13
N SER A 180 -13.91 31.60 -15.29
CA SER A 180 -15.21 31.26 -14.69
C SER A 180 -15.78 29.92 -15.19
N ASN A 181 -15.20 29.34 -16.24
CA ASN A 181 -15.60 28.06 -16.81
C ASN A 181 -14.98 26.89 -16.05
N GLU A 182 -15.76 25.83 -15.89
CA GLU A 182 -15.28 24.56 -15.32
C GLU A 182 -14.30 23.88 -16.28
N ILE A 183 -13.13 23.49 -15.77
CA ILE A 183 -12.13 22.69 -16.50
C ILE A 183 -12.15 21.28 -15.94
N ILE A 184 -12.36 20.29 -16.81
CA ILE A 184 -12.42 18.87 -16.44
C ILE A 184 -11.05 18.22 -16.64
N PHE A 185 -10.61 17.49 -15.61
CA PHE A 185 -9.38 16.73 -15.57
C PHE A 185 -9.68 15.25 -15.45
N THR A 186 -8.82 14.42 -16.02
CA THR A 186 -8.79 12.97 -15.82
C THR A 186 -7.39 12.60 -15.33
N GLN A 187 -7.29 11.98 -14.16
CA GLN A 187 -6.02 11.62 -13.55
C GLN A 187 -6.00 10.14 -13.19
N GLY A 188 -4.86 9.49 -13.40
CA GLY A 188 -4.66 8.10 -12.99
C GLY A 188 -4.62 7.96 -11.47
N ILE A 189 -5.36 7.00 -10.93
CA ILE A 189 -5.40 6.72 -9.50
C ILE A 189 -4.14 5.93 -9.13
N THR A 190 -3.25 6.53 -8.33
CA THR A 190 -2.03 5.84 -7.93
C THR A 190 -2.27 5.05 -6.65
N PRO A 191 -2.01 3.73 -6.61
CA PRO A 191 -2.12 2.97 -5.38
C PRO A 191 -1.21 3.53 -4.29
N ARG A 192 -1.70 3.65 -3.05
CA ARG A 192 -0.94 4.22 -1.93
C ARG A 192 0.42 3.56 -1.70
N HIS A 193 0.54 2.25 -1.94
CA HIS A 193 1.82 1.54 -1.80
C HIS A 193 2.90 1.97 -2.81
N ARG A 194 2.50 2.51 -3.98
CA ARG A 194 3.40 3.06 -5.00
C ARG A 194 3.76 4.53 -4.70
N GLN A 195 2.88 5.28 -4.04
CA GLN A 195 3.25 6.59 -3.47
C GLN A 195 4.28 6.41 -2.33
N LEU A 196 4.12 5.36 -1.53
CA LEU A 196 5.04 4.98 -0.46
C LEU A 196 6.43 4.55 -0.99
N SER A 197 6.58 4.10 -2.25
CA SER A 197 7.92 3.79 -2.79
C SER A 197 8.77 5.04 -3.05
N ASN A 198 8.13 6.20 -3.24
CA ASN A 198 8.82 7.48 -3.32
C ASN A 198 9.02 8.13 -1.94
N GLN A 199 8.36 7.62 -0.90
CA GLN A 199 8.57 8.05 0.48
C GLN A 199 9.64 7.19 1.16
N GLN A 200 10.45 7.84 2.00
CA GLN A 200 11.48 7.13 2.77
C GLN A 200 10.82 6.30 3.89
N LEU A 201 10.52 5.03 3.61
CA LEU A 201 9.79 4.10 4.51
C LEU A 201 10.57 3.63 5.75
N GLY A 202 11.79 4.13 5.93
CA GLY A 202 12.71 3.63 6.93
C GLY A 202 13.30 2.28 6.57
N GLN A 203 14.07 1.72 7.50
CA GLN A 203 14.79 0.46 7.34
C GLN A 203 14.60 -0.40 8.58
N MET A 204 14.66 -1.72 8.40
CA MET A 204 14.53 -2.69 9.48
C MET A 204 15.72 -3.65 9.47
N LEU A 205 16.30 -3.88 10.64
CA LEU A 205 17.33 -4.88 10.85
C LEU A 205 16.70 -6.13 11.46
N ILE A 206 16.75 -7.22 10.70
CA ILE A 206 16.25 -8.53 11.10
C ILE A 206 17.36 -9.57 10.95
N SER A 207 17.29 -10.62 11.76
CA SER A 207 18.10 -11.82 11.60
C SER A 207 17.18 -13.02 11.40
N LEU A 208 17.49 -13.84 10.40
CA LEU A 208 16.75 -15.04 10.07
C LEU A 208 17.72 -16.22 10.16
N CYS A 209 17.34 -17.26 10.89
CA CYS A 209 18.10 -18.49 10.98
C CYS A 209 17.18 -19.66 10.66
N TYR A 210 17.62 -20.55 9.76
CA TYR A 210 16.95 -21.81 9.50
C TYR A 210 17.80 -22.96 9.99
N GLN A 211 17.21 -23.82 10.80
CA GLN A 211 17.81 -25.05 11.32
C GLN A 211 17.09 -26.24 10.69
N PRO A 212 17.70 -26.91 9.69
CA PRO A 212 17.06 -28.01 8.98
C PRO A 212 16.76 -29.22 9.88
N ILE A 213 17.64 -29.50 10.84
CA ILE A 213 17.55 -30.64 11.76
C ILE A 213 16.22 -30.59 12.54
N ASP A 214 15.88 -29.40 13.04
CA ASP A 214 14.67 -29.18 13.83
C ASP A 214 13.52 -28.59 13.00
N SER A 215 13.71 -28.47 11.68
CA SER A 215 12.77 -27.81 10.75
C SER A 215 12.27 -26.46 11.26
N THR A 216 13.14 -25.71 11.94
CA THR A 216 12.78 -24.50 12.68
C THR A 216 13.35 -23.26 11.98
N ILE A 217 12.51 -22.26 11.80
CA ILE A 217 12.91 -20.92 11.33
C ILE A 217 12.78 -19.97 12.51
N THR A 218 13.89 -19.37 12.90
CA THR A 218 13.96 -18.37 13.95
C THR A 218 14.06 -16.99 13.32
N LEU A 219 13.12 -16.10 13.65
CA LEU A 219 13.16 -14.70 13.22
C LEU A 219 13.42 -13.81 14.42
N ILE A 220 14.54 -13.10 14.40
CA ILE A 220 14.87 -12.08 15.40
C ILE A 220 14.70 -10.71 14.76
N VAL A 221 13.84 -9.90 15.35
CA VAL A 221 13.67 -8.51 14.96
C VAL A 221 14.45 -7.62 15.90
N LEU A 222 15.51 -7.00 15.39
CA LEU A 222 16.47 -6.25 16.21
C LEU A 222 16.01 -4.81 16.40
N LYS A 223 15.94 -4.04 15.32
CA LYS A 223 15.57 -2.62 15.36
C LYS A 223 15.01 -2.14 14.03
N ALA A 224 14.35 -0.99 14.04
CA ALA A 224 14.05 -0.22 12.85
C ALA A 224 14.62 1.20 12.96
N SER A 225 14.76 1.89 11.85
CA SER A 225 15.32 3.25 11.79
C SER A 225 14.62 4.06 10.72
N ASN A 226 14.45 5.37 10.97
CA ASN A 226 13.84 6.31 10.05
C ASN A 226 12.41 5.92 9.61
N LEU A 227 11.60 5.33 10.51
CA LEU A 227 10.21 5.01 10.20
C LEU A 227 9.40 6.31 9.93
N PRO A 228 8.47 6.33 8.97
CA PRO A 228 7.68 7.51 8.64
C PRO A 228 6.88 8.07 9.81
N ARG A 229 6.68 9.39 9.85
CA ARG A 229 5.74 10.02 10.78
C ARG A 229 4.31 9.82 10.29
N ILE A 230 3.37 9.75 11.23
CA ILE A 230 1.93 9.75 10.94
C ILE A 230 1.36 11.02 11.56
N GLY A 231 1.16 12.06 10.74
CA GLY A 231 0.67 13.38 11.16
C GLY A 231 1.76 14.38 11.59
N ALA A 232 1.35 15.63 11.82
CA ALA A 232 2.24 16.78 12.00
C ALA A 232 3.00 16.83 13.34
N THR A 233 2.39 16.37 14.44
CA THR A 233 2.89 16.69 15.81
C THR A 233 3.29 15.49 16.66
N ARG A 234 2.99 14.25 16.25
CA ARG A 234 3.19 13.07 17.11
C ARG A 234 4.15 12.04 16.52
N LEU A 235 5.13 11.63 17.33
CA LEU A 235 5.93 10.45 17.02
C LEU A 235 5.06 9.19 17.01
N ILE A 236 5.43 8.23 16.18
CA ILE A 236 4.65 7.00 15.98
C ILE A 236 4.85 6.01 17.13
N ASN A 237 3.92 5.06 17.27
CA ASN A 237 4.02 3.93 18.22
C ASN A 237 4.21 2.61 17.45
N PRO A 238 5.42 2.34 16.92
CA PRO A 238 5.62 1.27 15.95
C PRO A 238 5.55 -0.12 16.60
N TYR A 239 4.97 -1.04 15.85
CA TYR A 239 4.99 -2.48 16.13
C TYR A 239 4.93 -3.22 14.79
N PHE A 240 5.42 -4.44 14.73
CA PHE A 240 5.37 -5.26 13.52
C PHE A 240 4.48 -6.50 13.71
N LYS A 241 3.99 -7.00 12.58
CA LYS A 241 3.27 -8.27 12.49
C LYS A 241 4.05 -9.18 11.55
N ILE A 242 4.26 -10.40 11.98
CA ILE A 242 4.93 -11.44 11.20
C ILE A 242 3.85 -12.39 10.69
N TYR A 243 3.85 -12.62 9.39
CA TYR A 243 2.96 -13.57 8.74
C TYR A 243 3.80 -14.58 7.97
N MET A 244 3.66 -15.86 8.29
CA MET A 244 4.24 -16.94 7.51
C MET A 244 3.17 -17.55 6.61
N PHE A 245 3.52 -17.75 5.35
CA PHE A 245 2.65 -18.34 4.35
C PHE A 245 3.24 -19.64 3.83
N TYR A 246 2.36 -20.61 3.58
CA TYR A 246 2.70 -21.85 2.89
C TYR A 246 1.62 -22.10 1.84
N LYS A 247 2.02 -22.29 0.58
CA LYS A 247 1.12 -22.48 -0.57
C LYS A 247 -0.02 -21.44 -0.64
N GLY A 248 0.32 -20.17 -0.43
CA GLY A 248 -0.64 -19.05 -0.47
C GLY A 248 -1.55 -18.94 0.77
N GLN A 249 -1.52 -19.90 1.69
CA GLN A 249 -2.29 -19.85 2.93
C GLN A 249 -1.44 -19.35 4.09
N ARG A 250 -1.98 -18.42 4.88
CA ARG A 250 -1.33 -17.94 6.10
C ARG A 250 -1.37 -19.02 7.18
N ILE A 251 -0.20 -19.47 7.64
CA ILE A 251 -0.06 -20.50 8.68
C ILE A 251 0.33 -19.93 10.05
N ILE A 252 1.08 -18.81 10.08
CA ILE A 252 1.50 -18.18 11.33
C ILE A 252 1.18 -16.69 11.31
N LYS A 253 0.76 -16.18 12.46
CA LYS A 253 0.61 -14.75 12.75
C LYS A 253 1.21 -14.45 14.12
N LYS A 254 2.26 -13.63 14.17
CA LYS A 254 2.85 -13.11 15.40
C LYS A 254 2.87 -11.59 15.37
N ARG A 255 3.04 -10.97 16.54
CA ARG A 255 3.10 -9.51 16.70
C ARG A 255 4.16 -9.17 17.74
N SER A 256 4.86 -8.08 17.51
CA SER A 256 5.81 -7.51 18.47
C SER A 256 5.16 -6.77 19.63
N THR A 257 5.99 -6.42 20.61
CA THR A 257 5.66 -5.33 21.54
C THR A 257 5.50 -4.00 20.81
N ILE A 258 4.75 -3.09 21.41
CA ILE A 258 4.54 -1.74 20.87
C ILE A 258 5.59 -0.83 21.50
N GLN A 259 6.45 -0.26 20.67
CA GLN A 259 7.37 0.79 21.11
C GLN A 259 6.65 2.13 21.07
N ARG A 260 6.87 2.98 22.06
CA ARG A 260 6.14 4.25 22.20
C ARG A 260 6.94 5.42 21.66
N SER A 261 6.29 6.28 20.90
CA SER A 261 6.78 7.61 20.53
C SER A 261 8.21 7.60 19.96
N THR A 262 8.49 6.74 18.97
CA THR A 262 9.83 6.61 18.38
C THR A 262 9.78 6.23 16.91
N GLN A 263 10.65 6.83 16.10
CA GLN A 263 10.90 6.45 14.69
C GLN A 263 12.07 5.46 14.53
N CYS A 264 12.79 5.19 15.62
CA CYS A 264 13.94 4.29 15.66
C CYS A 264 13.77 3.24 16.79
N PRO A 265 12.73 2.39 16.72
CA PRO A 265 12.46 1.41 17.76
C PRO A 265 13.54 0.32 17.82
N VAL A 266 13.86 -0.13 19.03
CA VAL A 266 14.67 -1.34 19.29
C VAL A 266 13.76 -2.37 19.93
N TYR A 267 13.79 -3.59 19.41
CA TYR A 267 12.90 -4.67 19.81
C TYR A 267 13.66 -5.84 20.42
N ASN A 268 14.68 -6.35 19.73
CA ASN A 268 15.41 -7.56 20.12
C ASN A 268 14.48 -8.74 20.47
N GLU A 269 13.40 -8.89 19.70
CA GLU A 269 12.36 -9.91 19.92
C GLU A 269 12.59 -11.11 18.99
N CYS A 270 12.50 -12.31 19.54
CA CYS A 270 12.65 -13.59 18.83
C CYS A 270 11.28 -14.25 18.63
N PHE A 271 11.04 -14.80 17.44
CA PHE A 271 9.79 -15.43 17.02
C PHE A 271 10.01 -16.79 16.40
#